data_AF-A0A6N2MPV9-F1
#
_entry.id   AF-A0A6N2MPV9-F1
#
_cell.length_a   1.000
_cell.length_b   1.000
_cell.length_c   1.000
_cell.angle_alpha   90.00
_cell.angle_beta   90.00
_cell.angle_gamma   90.00
#
_symmetry.space_group_name_H-M   'P 1'
#
loop_
_entity.id
_entity.type
_entity.pdbx_description
1 polymer ?
#
loop_
_entity_poly.entity_id
_entity_poly.type
_entity_poly.pdbx_seq_one_letter_code
_entity_poly.pdbx_strand_id
1 'polypeptide(L)'
;MTRTMEWAARGDHMRGIPRKMVIMAVGAFAKAVANFLNTTTVHNADKLINLVRSRPPGVPLITVSNHMSTLDDPVMWGFKGFPISDS
;
A
#
# COMPACT_ATOMS: atom_id res chain seq x y z
N MET A 1 -15.46 15.98 -32.11
CA MET A 1 -15.29 15.85 -30.65
C MET A 1 -14.98 14.38 -30.36
N THR A 2 -13.71 14.03 -30.22
CA THR A 2 -13.22 12.65 -30.24
C THR A 2 -13.37 12.03 -28.85
N ARG A 3 -14.21 11.00 -28.70
CA ARG A 3 -14.36 10.21 -27.46
C ARG A 3 -13.16 9.25 -27.27
N THR A 4 -11.96 9.79 -27.20
CA THR A 4 -10.77 9.03 -26.83
C THR A 4 -10.73 8.94 -25.30
N MET A 5 -10.83 7.72 -24.74
CA MET A 5 -10.68 7.35 -23.31
C MET A 5 -11.93 6.91 -22.53
N GLU A 6 -13.13 6.82 -23.12
CA GLU A 6 -14.28 6.20 -22.41
C GLU A 6 -14.05 4.73 -22.03
N TRP A 7 -13.12 4.03 -22.70
CA TRP A 7 -12.72 2.67 -22.33
C TRP A 7 -11.87 2.62 -21.05
N ALA A 8 -10.97 3.58 -20.85
CA ALA A 8 -10.04 3.60 -19.72
C ALA A 8 -10.75 3.89 -18.38
N ALA A 9 -11.91 4.56 -18.43
CA ALA A 9 -12.75 4.87 -17.29
C ALA A 9 -13.77 3.77 -16.92
N ARG A 10 -13.93 2.72 -17.74
CA ARG A 10 -14.84 1.61 -17.43
C ARG A 10 -14.20 0.66 -16.43
N GLY A 11 -14.83 0.49 -15.26
CA GLY A 11 -14.40 -0.41 -14.19
C GLY A 11 -14.25 -1.89 -14.59
N ASP A 12 -14.74 -2.26 -15.78
CA ASP A 12 -14.63 -3.61 -16.37
C ASP A 12 -13.41 -3.85 -17.26
N HIS A 13 -12.50 -2.88 -17.43
CA HIS A 13 -11.32 -3.12 -18.26
C HIS A 13 -10.42 -4.21 -17.63
N MET A 14 -10.48 -5.42 -18.21
CA MET A 14 -9.74 -6.61 -17.80
C MET A 14 -9.96 -7.07 -16.35
N ARG A 15 -11.17 -6.87 -15.79
CA ARG A 15 -11.56 -7.34 -14.43
C ARG A 15 -10.56 -6.95 -13.31
N GLY A 16 -9.89 -5.80 -13.46
CA GLY A 16 -8.94 -5.29 -12.46
C GLY A 16 -7.56 -5.98 -12.44
N ILE A 17 -7.24 -6.81 -13.43
CA ILE A 17 -5.89 -7.43 -13.58
C ILE A 17 -4.78 -6.37 -13.58
N PRO A 18 -4.86 -5.27 -14.36
CA PRO A 18 -3.84 -4.21 -14.34
C PRO A 18 -3.60 -3.64 -12.96
N ARG A 19 -4.67 -3.36 -12.22
CA ARG A 19 -4.59 -2.82 -10.86
C ARG A 19 -3.85 -3.80 -9.94
N LYS A 20 -4.19 -5.09 -9.99
CA LYS A 20 -3.51 -6.12 -9.18
C LYS A 20 -2.02 -6.22 -9.53
N MET A 21 -1.67 -6.17 -10.81
CA MET A 21 -0.27 -6.17 -11.24
C MET A 21 0.50 -4.94 -10.75
N VAL A 22 -0.08 -3.75 -10.86
CA VAL A 22 0.53 -2.51 -10.36
C VAL A 22 0.74 -2.57 -8.84
N ILE A 23 -0.29 -2.97 -8.08
CA ILE A 23 -0.17 -3.10 -6.61
C ILE A 23 0.92 -4.11 -6.24
N MET A 24 1.00 -5.25 -6.95
CA MET A 24 2.01 -6.27 -6.70
C MET A 24 3.42 -5.73 -7.00
N ALA A 25 3.61 -5.05 -8.12
CA ALA A 25 4.89 -4.46 -8.51
C ALA A 25 5.36 -3.39 -7.50
N VAL A 26 4.45 -2.48 -7.12
CA VAL A 26 4.74 -1.42 -6.14
C VAL A 26 5.04 -2.00 -4.76
N GLY A 27 4.30 -3.00 -4.30
CA GLY A 27 4.55 -3.67 -3.02
C GLY A 27 5.87 -4.44 -2.99
N ALA A 28 6.25 -5.10 -4.10
CA ALA A 28 7.54 -5.76 -4.23
C ALA A 28 8.70 -4.76 -4.19
N PHE A 29 8.57 -3.65 -4.94
CA PHE A 29 9.54 -2.56 -4.92
C PHE A 29 9.69 -1.95 -3.52
N ALA A 30 8.58 -1.65 -2.84
CA ALA A 30 8.58 -1.15 -1.49
C ALA A 30 9.34 -2.05 -0.51
N LYS A 31 9.11 -3.37 -0.57
CA LYS A 31 9.83 -4.35 0.24
C LYS A 31 11.32 -4.37 -0.07
N ALA A 32 11.69 -4.30 -1.34
CA ALA A 32 13.10 -4.25 -1.76
C ALA A 32 13.80 -3.04 -1.15
N VAL A 33 13.19 -1.86 -1.28
CA VAL A 33 13.71 -0.61 -0.72
C VAL A 33 13.79 -0.68 0.81
N ALA A 34 12.70 -1.06 1.48
CA ALA A 34 12.62 -1.02 2.93
C ALA A 34 13.56 -2.00 3.64
N ASN A 35 13.79 -3.19 3.08
CA ASN A 35 14.49 -4.27 3.79
C ASN A 35 15.87 -4.62 3.22
N PHE A 36 16.18 -4.22 1.98
CA PHE A 36 17.43 -4.64 1.32
C PHE A 36 18.28 -3.46 0.84
N LEU A 37 17.65 -2.42 0.28
CA LEU A 37 18.38 -1.27 -0.28
C LEU A 37 18.51 -0.11 0.73
N ASN A 38 17.95 -0.26 1.94
CA ASN A 38 18.01 0.73 2.99
C ASN A 38 18.19 0.09 4.37
N THR A 39 18.73 0.87 5.31
CA THR A 39 18.66 0.54 6.73
C THR A 39 17.43 1.20 7.33
N THR A 40 16.42 0.39 7.63
CA THR A 40 15.13 0.87 8.14
C THR A 40 14.99 0.52 9.62
N THR A 41 14.77 1.53 10.45
CA THR A 41 14.41 1.36 11.86
C THR A 41 12.92 1.56 12.03
N VAL A 42 12.23 0.57 12.62
CA VAL A 42 10.79 0.64 12.86
C VAL A 42 10.55 0.65 14.35
N HIS A 43 9.82 1.66 14.82
CA HIS A 43 9.44 1.79 16.22
C HIS A 43 7.98 1.39 16.40
N ASN A 44 7.67 0.66 17.47
CA ASN A 44 6.31 0.29 17.86
C ASN A 44 5.49 -0.43 16.76
N ALA A 45 6.15 -1.21 15.90
CA ALA A 45 5.52 -1.98 14.83
C ALA A 45 4.32 -2.82 15.33
N ASP A 46 4.49 -3.51 16.45
CA ASP A 46 3.44 -4.37 17.04
C ASP A 46 2.18 -3.58 17.40
N LYS A 47 2.32 -2.35 17.89
CA LYS A 47 1.16 -1.50 18.22
C LYS A 47 0.39 -1.15 16.96
N LEU A 48 1.09 -0.75 15.89
CA LEU A 48 0.45 -0.46 14.61
C LEU A 48 -0.24 -1.70 14.03
N ILE A 49 0.42 -2.86 14.05
CA ILE A 49 -0.14 -4.12 13.54
C ILE A 49 -1.40 -4.52 14.34
N ASN A 50 -1.36 -4.39 15.68
CA ASN A 50 -2.52 -4.65 16.53
C ASN A 50 -3.67 -3.67 16.24
N LEU A 51 -3.37 -2.39 16.04
CA LEU A 51 -4.36 -1.37 15.65
C LEU A 51 -4.91 -1.58 14.25
N VAL A 52 -4.22 -2.29 13.36
CA VAL A 52 -4.76 -2.64 12.04
C VAL A 52 -5.67 -3.87 12.13
N ARG A 53 -5.26 -4.89 12.90
CA ARG A 53 -5.94 -6.20 12.97
C ARG A 53 -7.14 -6.23 13.91
N SER A 54 -7.08 -5.53 15.03
CA SER A 54 -8.03 -5.70 16.14
C SER A 54 -9.07 -4.59 16.23
N ARG A 55 -9.37 -3.90 15.12
CA ARG A 55 -10.35 -2.79 15.14
C ARG A 55 -11.77 -3.32 15.20
N PRO A 56 -12.65 -2.68 15.99
CA PRO A 56 -14.08 -2.95 15.88
C PRO A 56 -14.59 -2.69 14.46
N PRO A 57 -15.54 -3.51 13.96
CA PRO A 57 -16.17 -3.28 12.66
C PRO A 57 -16.75 -1.87 12.56
N GLY A 58 -16.49 -1.19 11.44
CA GLY A 58 -16.98 0.17 11.20
C GLY A 58 -16.15 1.31 11.84
N VAL A 59 -15.07 0.99 12.56
CA VAL A 59 -14.18 2.02 13.15
C VAL A 59 -12.92 2.20 12.28
N PRO A 60 -12.71 3.38 11.66
CA PRO A 60 -11.52 3.65 10.87
C PRO A 60 -10.28 3.87 11.75
N LEU A 61 -9.10 3.62 11.18
CA LEU A 61 -7.82 4.05 11.75
C LEU A 61 -7.29 5.22 10.94
N ILE A 62 -6.95 6.30 11.63
CA ILE A 62 -6.31 7.46 11.03
C ILE A 62 -4.87 7.49 11.54
N THR A 63 -3.92 7.53 10.60
CA THR A 63 -2.50 7.74 10.89
C THR A 63 -2.11 9.11 10.39
N VAL A 64 -1.32 9.84 11.18
CA VAL A 64 -0.74 11.12 10.78
C VAL A 64 0.77 10.90 10.67
N SER A 65 1.34 11.25 9.52
CA SER A 65 2.76 11.14 9.27
C SER A 65 3.27 12.42 8.64
N ASN A 66 4.53 12.75 8.93
CA ASN A 66 5.24 13.76 8.15
C ASN A 66 5.45 13.22 6.73
N HIS A 67 5.43 14.12 5.75
CA HIS A 67 5.66 13.77 4.34
C HIS A 67 6.97 14.39 3.87
N MET A 68 7.86 13.55 3.36
CA MET A 68 9.12 13.98 2.74
C MET A 68 9.20 13.61 1.27
N SER A 69 8.56 12.52 0.85
CA SER A 69 8.63 12.08 -0.54
C SER A 69 7.47 11.19 -0.95
N THR A 70 7.21 11.07 -2.25
CA THR A 70 6.23 10.11 -2.79
C THR A 70 6.60 8.64 -2.50
N LEU A 71 7.85 8.35 -2.11
CA LEU A 71 8.25 6.99 -1.70
C LEU A 71 7.70 6.60 -0.32
N ASP A 72 7.25 7.57 0.48
CA ASP A 72 6.73 7.33 1.84
C ASP A 72 5.53 6.37 1.79
N ASP A 73 4.63 6.56 0.82
CA ASP A 73 3.41 5.75 0.67
C ASP A 73 3.70 4.26 0.39
N PRO A 74 4.47 3.89 -0.67
CA PRO A 74 4.74 2.49 -0.94
C PRO A 74 5.64 1.85 0.12
N VAL A 75 6.67 2.53 0.61
CA VAL A 75 7.64 1.96 1.57
C VAL A 75 6.99 1.63 2.92
N MET A 76 5.94 2.36 3.32
CA MET A 76 5.16 2.02 4.52
C MET A 76 4.53 0.62 4.46
N TRP A 77 4.21 0.09 3.26
CA TRP A 77 3.72 -1.29 3.10
C TRP A 77 4.84 -2.33 3.17
N GLY A 78 6.08 -1.88 2.99
CA GLY A 78 7.24 -2.71 2.73
C GLY A 78 8.02 -3.12 3.96
N PHE A 79 7.83 -2.50 5.13
CA PHE A 79 8.66 -2.81 6.29
C PHE A 79 8.40 -4.23 6.83
N LYS A 80 9.44 -4.83 7.41
CA LYS A 80 9.40 -6.21 7.91
C LYS A 80 8.24 -6.44 8.90
N GLY A 81 7.37 -7.39 8.59
CA GLY A 81 6.26 -7.80 9.46
C GLY A 81 4.92 -7.09 9.20
N PHE A 82 4.87 -6.07 8.34
CA PHE A 82 3.62 -5.43 7.96
C PHE A 82 2.78 -6.32 7.03
N PRO A 83 1.46 -6.45 7.26
CA PRO A 83 0.58 -7.22 6.39
C PRO A 83 0.38 -6.51 5.04
N ILE A 84 0.57 -7.24 3.94
CA ILE A 84 0.40 -6.73 2.56
C ILE A 84 -0.98 -7.04 1.99
N SER A 85 -1.62 -8.10 2.51
CA SER A 85 -2.98 -8.48 2.16
C SER A 85 -3.72 -8.92 3.42
N ASP A 86 -5.04 -8.78 3.39
CA ASP A 86 -5.91 -9.48 4.33
C ASP A 86 -5.76 -10.99 4.10
N SER A 87 -5.65 -11.75 5.18
CA SER A 87 -5.61 -13.21 5.22
C SER A 87 -6.89 -13.73 5.84
#